data_AF-A0A1G3K3P6-F1
#
_entry.id   AF-A0A1G3K3P6-F1
#
_cell.length_a   1.000
_cell.length_b   1.000
_cell.length_c   1.000
_cell.angle_alpha   90.00
_cell.angle_beta   90.00
_cell.angle_gamma   90.00
#
_symmetry.space_group_name_H-M   'P 1'
#
loop_
_entity.id
_entity.type
_entity.pdbx_description
1 polymer ?
#
loop_
_entity_poly.entity_id
_entity_poly.type
_entity_poly.pdbx_seq_one_letter_code
_entity_poly.pdbx_strand_id
1 'polypeptide(L)' 'MLGRPYALVFTAGNVSDIKAALALLGRADPMRYLLGDKGQDASNIRKGLREKGTSPVIPG' A
#
# COMPACT_ATOMS: atom_id res chain seq x y z
N MET A 1 3.88 -24.49 4.10
CA MET A 1 2.78 -23.74 3.46
C MET A 1 3.41 -22.62 2.64
N LEU A 2 3.16 -22.56 1.33
CA LEU A 2 3.64 -21.48 0.47
C LEU A 2 2.56 -20.40 0.39
N GLY A 3 2.94 -19.13 0.52
CA GLY A 3 2.01 -18.01 0.40
C GLY A 3 1.48 -17.84 -1.03
N ARG A 4 0.29 -17.26 -1.17
CA ARG A 4 -0.31 -16.88 -2.47
C ARG A 4 -0.34 -15.34 -2.56
N PRO A 5 0.70 -14.69 -3.11
CA PRO A 5 0.72 -13.24 -3.21
C PRO A 5 -0.44 -12.77 -4.10
N TYR A 6 -1.17 -11.75 -3.63
CA TYR A 6 -2.33 -11.23 -4.33
C TYR A 6 -1.95 -10.25 -5.45
N ALA A 7 -1.00 -9.35 -5.19
CA ALA A 7 -0.45 -8.42 -6.17
C ALA A 7 1.03 -8.14 -5.87
N LEU A 8 1.82 -7.98 -6.92
CA LEU A 8 3.24 -7.62 -6.84
C LEU A 8 3.51 -6.49 -7.83
N VAL A 9 4.32 -5.52 -7.40
CA VAL A 9 4.83 -4.45 -8.26
C VAL A 9 6.33 -4.50 -8.23
N PHE A 10 6.94 -4.67 -9.40
CA PHE A 10 8.39 -4.61 -9.59
C PHE A 10 8.76 -3.28 -10.22
N THR A 11 9.77 -2.60 -9.67
CA THR A 11 10.30 -1.33 -10.19
C THR A 11 11.67 -1.55 -10.81
N ALA A 12 11.97 -0.82 -11.89
CA ALA A 12 13.22 -1.00 -12.66
C ALA A 12 14.47 -0.35 -12.01
N GLY A 13 14.37 0.13 -10.77
CA GLY A 13 15.44 0.87 -10.08
C GLY A 13 14.97 1.45 -8.74
N ASN A 14 15.72 2.44 -8.23
CA ASN A 14 15.41 3.10 -6.96
C ASN A 14 14.17 3.99 -7.10
N VAL A 15 13.04 3.48 -6.63
CA VAL A 15 11.74 4.16 -6.55
C VAL A 15 11.38 4.23 -5.08
N SER A 16 10.91 5.38 -4.62
CA SER A 16 10.48 5.50 -3.21
C SER A 16 9.37 4.51 -2.88
N ASP A 17 9.40 3.96 -1.68
CA ASP A 17 8.42 2.99 -1.20
C ASP A 17 6.99 3.53 -1.32
N ILE A 18 6.79 4.83 -1.09
CA ILE A 18 5.49 5.49 -1.23
C ILE A 18 4.98 5.40 -2.67
N LYS A 19 5.83 5.66 -3.66
CA LYS A 19 5.44 5.61 -5.07
C LYS A 19 5.13 4.18 -5.49
N ALA A 20 5.92 3.21 -5.03
CA ALA A 20 5.68 1.79 -5.27
C ALA A 20 4.38 1.30 -4.60
N ALA A 21 4.13 1.71 -3.35
CA ALA A 21 2.91 1.38 -2.61
C ALA A 21 1.66 1.95 -3.28
N LEU A 22 1.69 3.20 -3.73
CA LEU A 22 0.57 3.80 -4.47
C LEU A 22 0.30 3.06 -5.78
N ALA A 23 1.35 2.64 -6.51
CA ALA A 23 1.20 1.83 -7.71
C ALA A 23 0.58 0.45 -7.42
N LEU A 24 0.98 -0.20 -6.32
CA LEU A 24 0.40 -1.46 -5.86
C LEU A 24 -1.08 -1.31 -5.50
N LEU A 25 -1.41 -0.28 -4.73
CA LEU A 25 -2.79 0.05 -4.33
C LEU A 25 -3.68 0.49 -5.51
N GLY A 26 -3.09 0.88 -6.64
CA GLY A 26 -3.82 1.13 -7.89
C GLY A 26 -4.27 -0.15 -8.60
N ARG A 27 -3.65 -1.29 -8.31
CA ARG A 27 -3.94 -2.60 -8.93
C ARG A 27 -4.75 -3.53 -8.04
N ALA A 28 -4.86 -3.22 -6.75
CA ALA A 28 -5.58 -4.03 -5.80
C ALA A 28 -7.09 -3.76 -5.87
N ASP A 29 -7.90 -4.80 -5.68
CA ASP A 29 -9.34 -4.65 -5.50
C ASP A 29 -9.66 -3.82 -4.25
N PRO A 30 -10.86 -3.21 -4.18
CA PRO A 30 -11.32 -2.51 -2.99
C PRO A 30 -11.20 -3.40 -1.74
N MET A 31 -10.71 -2.82 -0.66
CA MET A 31 -10.53 -3.53 0.60
C MET A 31 -11.01 -2.68 1.79
N ARG A 32 -11.51 -3.35 2.82
CA ARG A 32 -11.98 -2.67 4.04
C ARG A 32 -10.83 -2.17 4.90
N TYR A 33 -9.76 -2.94 5.01
CA TYR A 33 -8.59 -2.62 5.83
C TYR A 33 -7.31 -2.88 5.04
N LEU A 34 -6.34 -1.99 5.19
CA LEU A 34 -4.97 -2.22 4.73
C LEU A 34 -4.04 -2.20 5.95
N LEU A 35 -3.41 -3.33 6.24
CA LEU A 35 -2.36 -3.44 7.23
C LEU A 35 -1.02 -3.14 6.55
N GLY A 36 -0.26 -2.18 7.08
CA GLY A 36 1.06 -1.84 6.57
C GLY A 36 2.04 -1.63 7.72
N ASP A 37 3.32 -1.86 7.44
CA ASP A 37 4.39 -1.59 8.40
C ASP A 37 4.64 -0.07 8.53
N LYS A 38 5.37 0.33 9.57
CA LYS A 38 5.79 1.71 9.78
C LYS A 38 6.63 2.19 8.60
N GLY A 39 6.13 3.22 7.91
CA GLY A 39 6.83 3.87 6.79
C GLY A 39 7.09 5.35 7.07
N GLN A 40 8.25 5.85 6.63
CA GLN A 40 8.45 7.30 6.52
C GLN A 40 7.36 7.88 5.61
N ASP A 41 6.75 8.99 6.05
CA ASP A 41 5.70 9.73 5.32
C ASP A 41 4.46 8.91 4.89
N ALA A 42 4.08 7.89 5.66
CA ALA A 42 2.86 7.12 5.47
C ALA A 42 1.56 7.95 5.52
N SER A 43 1.62 9.22 5.91
CA SER A 43 0.47 10.14 5.94
C SER A 43 -0.21 10.30 4.58
N ASN A 44 0.55 10.38 3.48
CA ASN A 44 -0.02 10.46 2.14
C ASN A 44 -0.75 9.17 1.73
N ILE A 45 -0.18 8.02 2.11
CA ILE A 45 -0.81 6.71 1.88
C ILE A 45 -2.10 6.58 2.68
N ARG A 46 -2.07 6.96 3.97
CA ARG A 46 -3.26 6.95 4.85
C ARG A 46 -4.39 7.79 4.28
N LYS A 47 -4.09 8.98 3.75
CA LYS A 47 -5.08 9.86 3.11
C LYS A 47 -5.69 9.19 1.88
N GLY A 48 -4.86 8.71 0.94
CA GLY A 48 -5.34 8.06 -0.28
C GLY A 48 -6.18 6.80 -0.02
N LEU A 49 -5.86 6.02 1.03
CA LEU A 49 -6.66 4.87 1.44
C LEU A 49 -8.05 5.28 1.93
N ARG A 50 -8.13 6.32 2.76
CA ARG A 50 -9.41 6.83 3.28
C ARG A 50 -10.30 7.37 2.16
N GLU A 51 -9.71 8.07 1.20
CA GLU A 51 -10.44 8.55 0.00
C GLU A 51 -11.03 7.40 -0.83
N LYS A 52 -10.38 6.23 -0.82
CA LYS A 52 -10.87 5.00 -1.45
C LYS A 52 -11.82 4.18 -0.58
N GLY A 53 -12.19 4.66 0.61
CA GLY A 53 -13.03 3.94 1.57
C GLY A 53 -12.32 2.79 2.30
N THR A 54 -10.98 2.71 2.21
CA THR A 54 -10.17 1.73 2.92
C THR A 54 -9.67 2.32 4.24
N SER A 55 -9.82 1.57 5.33
CA SER A 55 -9.29 1.95 6.63
C SER A 55 -7.80 1.59 6.73
N PRO A 56 -6.89 2.57 6.83
CA PRO A 56 -5.47 2.29 6.98
C PRO A 56 -5.14 1.88 8.41
N VAL A 57 -4.52 0.71 8.57
CA VAL A 57 -3.91 0.24 9.82
C VAL A 57 -2.40 0.24 9.61
N ILE A 58 -1.84 1.46 9.57
CA ILE A 58 -0.41 1.70 9.36
C ILE A 58 0.11 2.46 10.59
N PRO A 59 0.97 1.83 11.42
CA PRO A 59 1.57 2.48 12.58
C PRO A 59 2.32 3.76 12.19
N GLY A 60 2.24 4.78 13.05
CA GLY A 60 3.07 5.99 13.00
C GLY A 60 4.09 5.94 14.12
#